data_AF-A0A562JCC0-F1
#
_entry.id   AF-A0A562JCC0-F1
#
_cell.length_a   1.000
_cell.length_b   1.000
_cell.length_c   1.000
_cell.angle_alpha   90.00
_cell.angle_beta   90.00
_cell.angle_gamma   90.00
#
_symmetry.space_group_name_H-M   'P 1'
#
loop_
_entity.id
_entity.type
_entity.pdbx_description
1 polymer ?
#
loop_
_entity_poly.entity_id
_entity_poly.type
_entity_poly.pdbx_seq_one_letter_code
_entity_poly.pdbx_strand_id
1 'polypeptide(L)' 'MMGLGMMLNMLFYIIVLGFAIYGFVLLIMKPFENKANNALAILKERFAQGEIDAEEFEERKRLLKD' A
#
# COMPACT_ATOMS: atom_id res chain seq x y z
N MET A 1 -8.21 -22.52 -42.86
CA MET A 1 -7.89 -22.65 -41.42
C MET A 1 -7.24 -21.36 -40.93
N MET A 2 -8.04 -20.31 -40.68
CA MET A 2 -7.57 -19.05 -40.10
C MET A 2 -8.59 -18.63 -39.05
N GLY A 3 -8.52 -19.22 -37.87
CA GLY A 3 -9.52 -18.95 -36.81
C GLY A 3 -8.95 -19.11 -35.41
N LEU A 4 -8.14 -20.15 -35.18
CA LEU A 4 -7.55 -20.39 -33.86
C LEU A 4 -6.41 -19.41 -33.52
N GLY A 5 -5.50 -19.14 -34.46
CA GLY A 5 -4.36 -18.24 -34.21
C GLY A 5 -4.76 -16.80 -33.91
N MET A 6 -5.80 -16.28 -34.59
CA MET A 6 -6.33 -14.94 -34.32
C MET A 6 -7.10 -14.87 -33.00
N MET A 7 -7.91 -15.88 -32.69
CA MET A 7 -8.64 -15.91 -31.41
C MET A 7 -7.70 -16.01 -30.20
N LEU A 8 -6.64 -16.82 -30.28
CA LEU A 8 -5.66 -16.93 -29.19
C LEU A 8 -4.88 -15.63 -28.98
N ASN A 9 -4.51 -14.93 -30.06
CA ASN A 9 -3.86 -13.63 -29.96
C ASN A 9 -4.77 -12.60 -29.28
N MET A 10 -6.04 -12.54 -29.68
CA MET A 10 -7.02 -11.64 -29.07
C MET A 10 -7.22 -11.92 -27.58
N LEU A 11 -7.31 -13.21 -27.20
CA LEU A 11 -7.41 -13.60 -25.80
C LEU A 11 -6.18 -13.19 -24.98
N PHE A 12 -4.98 -13.35 -25.56
CA PHE A 12 -3.73 -12.96 -24.93
C PHE A 12 -3.69 -11.46 -24.63
N TYR A 13 -4.08 -10.60 -25.58
CA TYR A 13 -4.14 -9.15 -25.36
C TYR A 13 -5.15 -8.75 -24.27
N ILE A 14 -6.30 -9.42 -24.22
CA ILE A 14 -7.31 -9.17 -23.16
C ILE A 14 -6.74 -9.50 -21.78
N ILE A 15 -6.04 -10.64 -21.67
CA ILE A 15 -5.39 -11.06 -20.42
C ILE A 15 -4.30 -10.08 -20.02
N VAL A 16 -3.40 -9.72 -20.94
CA VAL A 16 -2.31 -8.78 -20.67
C VAL A 16 -2.85 -7.41 -20.25
N LEU A 17 -3.88 -6.91 -20.92
CA LEU A 17 -4.51 -5.63 -20.57
C LEU A 17 -5.19 -5.71 -19.18
N GLY A 18 -5.86 -6.82 -18.88
CA GLY A 18 -6.45 -7.07 -17.57
C GLY A 18 -5.41 -7.10 -16.45
N PHE A 19 -4.29 -7.81 -16.66
CA PHE A 19 -3.17 -7.83 -15.71
C PHE A 19 -2.50 -6.47 -15.56
N ALA A 20 -2.35 -5.70 -16.64
CA ALA A 20 -1.82 -4.36 -16.57
C ALA A 20 -2.71 -3.47 -15.70
N ILE A 21 -4.02 -3.45 -15.94
CA ILE A 21 -4.98 -2.70 -15.13
C ILE A 21 -4.95 -3.19 -13.68
N TYR A 22 -4.97 -4.49 -13.44
CA TYR A 22 -4.91 -5.08 -12.09
C TYR A 22 -3.61 -4.67 -11.35
N GLY A 23 -2.47 -4.69 -12.05
CA GLY A 23 -1.19 -4.25 -11.50
C GLY A 23 -1.17 -2.77 -11.16
N PHE A 24 -1.71 -1.92 -12.05
CA PHE A 24 -1.85 -0.48 -11.78
C PHE A 24 -2.80 -0.21 -10.62
N VAL A 25 -3.93 -0.92 -10.56
CA VAL A 25 -4.89 -0.85 -9.47
C VAL A 25 -4.23 -1.30 -8.17
N LEU A 26 -3.45 -2.37 -8.14
CA LEU A 26 -2.70 -2.78 -6.95
C LEU A 26 -1.60 -1.79 -6.54
N LEU A 27 -0.94 -1.11 -7.48
CA LEU A 27 0.07 -0.10 -7.18
C LEU A 27 -0.55 1.19 -6.63
N ILE A 28 -1.73 1.58 -7.12
CA ILE A 28 -2.45 2.78 -6.69
C ILE A 28 -3.31 2.51 -5.45
N MET A 29 -3.90 1.33 -5.35
CA MET A 29 -4.66 0.84 -4.19
C MET A 29 -3.78 0.20 -3.14
N LYS A 30 -2.45 0.10 -3.34
CA LYS A 30 -1.53 -0.05 -2.20
C LYS A 30 -1.81 1.19 -1.38
N PRO A 31 -2.57 1.08 -0.28
CA PRO A 31 -3.05 2.25 0.39
C PRO A 31 -1.78 2.95 0.83
N PHE A 32 -1.65 4.23 0.50
CA PHE A 32 -1.03 5.14 1.44
C PHE A 32 -1.57 4.72 2.81
N GLU A 33 -0.77 3.98 3.57
CA GLU A 33 -1.19 3.44 4.85
C GLU A 33 -1.78 4.61 5.59
N ASN A 34 -3.06 4.43 5.95
CA ASN A 34 -3.92 5.43 6.54
C ASN A 34 -3.11 6.41 7.39
N LYS A 35 -3.25 7.72 7.19
CA LYS A 35 -2.56 8.76 7.98
C LYS A 35 -2.60 8.53 9.50
N ALA A 36 -3.55 7.74 10.01
CA ALA A 36 -3.58 7.23 11.39
C ALA A 36 -2.36 6.36 11.77
N ASN A 37 -1.88 5.47 10.88
CA ASN A 37 -0.65 4.71 11.09
C ASN A 37 0.61 5.59 11.02
N ASN A 38 0.57 6.72 10.31
CA ASN A 38 1.69 7.64 10.24
C ASN A 38 1.99 8.30 11.60
N ALA A 39 0.98 8.70 12.38
CA ALA A 39 1.23 9.36 13.66
C ALA A 39 1.98 8.45 14.66
N LEU A 40 1.56 7.18 14.77
CA LEU A 40 2.24 6.19 15.60
C LEU A 40 3.62 5.80 15.05
N ALA A 41 3.79 5.74 13.72
CA ALA A 41 5.08 5.46 13.10
C ALA A 41 6.09 6.59 13.36
N ILE A 42 5.67 7.85 13.19
CA ILE A 42 6.48 9.04 13.49
C ILE A 42 6.84 9.08 14.99
N LEU A 43 5.88 8.76 15.87
CA LEU A 43 6.14 8.73 17.31
C LEU A 43 7.20 7.67 17.68
N LYS A 44 7.14 6.48 17.06
CA LYS A 44 8.15 5.42 17.24
C LYS A 44 9.52 5.83 16.70
N GLU A 45 9.57 6.51 15.56
CA GLU A 45 10.82 6.98 14.96
C GLU A 45 11.53 7.97 15.89
N ARG A 46 10.79 8.94 16.44
CA ARG A 46 11.34 9.92 17.40
C ARG A 46 11.84 9.29 18.69
N PHE A 47 11.12 8.29 19.20
CA PHE A 47 11.56 7.51 20.36
C PHE A 47 12.84 6.73 20.06
N ALA A 48 12.95 6.10 18.89
CA ALA A 48 14.15 5.38 18.47
C ALA A 48 15.36 6.32 18.24
N GLN A 49 15.10 7.55 17.80
CA GLN A 49 16.11 8.61 17.68
C GLN A 49 16.50 9.21 19.04
N GLY A 50 15.74 8.92 20.11
CA GLY A 50 15.96 9.49 21.45
C GLY A 50 15.53 10.95 21.58
N GLU A 51 14.69 11.45 20.66
CA GLU A 51 14.14 12.81 20.73
C GLU A 51 13.06 12.96 21.80
N ILE A 52 12.42 11.84 22.18
CA ILE A 52 11.39 11.76 23.24
C ILE A 52 11.73 10.61 24.18
N ASP A 53 11.33 10.75 25.45
CA ASP A 53 11.52 9.70 26.45
C ASP A 53 10.37 8.66 26.41
N ALA A 54 10.51 7.62 27.24
CA ALA A 54 9.54 6.52 27.30
C ALA A 54 8.18 6.94 27.90
N GLU A 55 8.18 7.96 28.78
CA GLU A 55 6.97 8.46 29.42
C GLU A 55 6.14 9.27 28.41
N GLU A 56 6.79 10.19 27.69
CA GLU A 56 6.20 10.99 26.64
C GLU A 56 5.71 10.12 25.47
N PHE A 57 6.45 9.08 25.12
CA PHE A 57 6.02 8.11 24.11
C PHE A 57 4.72 7.41 24.52
N GLU A 58 4.62 6.91 25.75
CA GLU A 58 3.43 6.20 26.22
C GLU A 58 2.21 7.12 26.37
N GLU A 59 2.39 8.37 26.81
CA GLU A 59 1.30 9.35 26.88
C GLU A 59 0.73 9.65 25.48
N ARG A 60 1.57 10.01 24.52
CA ARG A 60 1.14 10.35 23.15
C ARG A 60 0.58 9.14 22.41
N LYS A 61 1.11 7.93 22.65
CA LYS A 61 0.60 6.68 22.09
C LYS A 61 -0.81 6.36 22.56
N ARG A 62 -1.16 6.69 23.81
CA ARG A 62 -2.52 6.54 24.34
C ARG A 62 -3.47 7.51 23.65
N LEU A 63 -3.06 8.78 23.52
CA LEU A 63 -3.86 9.82 22.85
C LEU A 63 -4.11 9.55 21.35
N LEU A 64 -3.21 8.82 20.68
CA LEU A 64 -3.35 8.45 19.25
C LEU A 64 -4.15 7.16 19.02
N LYS A 65 -4.48 6.42 20.08
CA LYS A 65 -5.26 5.17 20.01
C LYS A 65 -6.76 5.39 20.21
N ASP A 66 -7.15 6.54 20.76
CA ASP A 66 -8.53 6.99 20.97
C ASP A 66 -9.00 7.87 19.80
#